data_AF-A0A532AWL5-F1
#
_entry.id   AF-A0A532AWL5-F1
#
_cell.length_a   1.000
_cell.length_b   1.000
_cell.length_c   1.000
_cell.angle_alpha   90.00
_cell.angle_beta   90.00
_cell.angle_gamma   90.00
#
_symmetry.space_group_name_H-M   'P 1'
#
loop_
_entity.id
_entity.type
_entity.pdbx_description
1 polymer ?
#
loop_
_entity_poly.entity_id
_entity_poly.type
_entity_poly.pdbx_seq_one_letter_code
_entity_poly.pdbx_strand_id
1 'polypeptide(L)'
;VVVVGLIAANTPPVSAETVDQLYQSQTIVTGQGEVNRHIGFKTCLDAVLVRVSGDQRLPKRAEMAALRDKAGSFVAEFRYHDRLEGIPVHDEQGTHDRPHDLTCLYKPEVIDPVLAGLGSKPWLGERPRLAIFLSAEQGARHFALTADDQRGAAMRESFANATGPLVIRIVFPAASLLSASKL
;
A
#
# COMPACT_ATOMS: atom_id res chain seq x y z
N VAL A 1 10.92 -34.02 34.29
CA VAL A 1 11.28 -32.60 34.05
C VAL A 1 10.66 -32.21 32.72
N VAL A 2 9.57 -31.44 32.73
CA VAL A 2 8.92 -30.95 31.51
C VAL A 2 9.51 -29.57 31.22
N VAL A 3 10.26 -29.47 30.13
CA VAL A 3 10.75 -28.19 29.63
C VAL A 3 9.67 -27.62 28.72
N VAL A 4 8.94 -26.63 29.22
CA VAL A 4 8.04 -25.81 28.39
C VAL A 4 8.88 -24.71 27.76
N GLY A 5 9.29 -24.92 26.51
CA GLY A 5 9.97 -23.91 25.71
C GLY A 5 8.94 -22.92 25.15
N LEU A 6 8.91 -21.70 25.71
CA LEU A 6 8.12 -20.60 25.17
C LEU A 6 8.85 -20.07 23.92
N ILE A 7 8.44 -20.49 22.73
CA ILE A 7 8.88 -19.84 21.49
C ILE A 7 8.10 -18.53 21.38
N ALA A 8 8.72 -17.45 21.86
CA ALA A 8 8.27 -16.10 21.54
C ALA A 8 8.49 -15.90 20.04
N ALA A 9 7.42 -16.02 19.25
CA ALA A 9 7.45 -15.55 17.87
C ALA A 9 7.76 -14.06 17.91
N ASN A 10 8.93 -13.66 17.39
CA ASN A 10 9.28 -12.26 17.13
C ASN A 10 8.35 -11.72 16.04
N THR A 11 7.08 -11.49 16.37
CA THR A 11 6.24 -10.60 15.58
C THR A 11 6.90 -9.24 15.64
N PRO A 12 7.32 -8.66 14.50
CA PRO A 12 7.82 -7.29 14.50
C PRO A 12 6.76 -6.39 15.17
N PRO A 13 7.17 -5.37 15.95
CA PRO A 13 6.24 -4.45 16.55
C PRO A 13 5.32 -3.90 15.46
N VAL A 14 4.03 -4.19 15.62
CA VAL A 14 3.00 -3.75 14.70
C VAL A 14 2.78 -2.27 15.00
N SER A 15 3.54 -1.39 14.35
CA SER A 15 3.31 0.04 14.45
C SER A 15 1.94 0.34 13.84
N ALA A 16 1.06 0.95 14.64
CA ALA A 16 -0.04 1.72 14.09
C ALA A 16 0.56 2.77 13.16
N GLU A 17 -0.01 2.92 11.97
CA GLU A 17 0.38 4.05 11.13
C GLU A 17 0.09 5.35 11.88
N THR A 18 1.09 6.23 11.93
CA THR A 18 0.85 7.56 12.46
C THR A 18 -0.05 8.33 11.51
N VAL A 19 -0.75 9.34 12.02
CA VAL A 19 -1.58 10.22 11.18
C VAL A 19 -0.74 10.79 10.03
N ASP A 20 0.50 11.21 10.29
CA ASP A 20 1.41 11.73 9.26
C ASP A 20 1.73 10.70 8.17
N GLN A 21 1.81 9.41 8.50
CA GLN A 21 2.05 8.34 7.52
C GLN A 21 0.84 8.09 6.61
N LEU A 22 -0.36 8.49 7.02
CA LEU A 22 -1.57 8.43 6.17
C LEU A 22 -1.56 9.50 5.08
N TYR A 23 -1.01 10.70 5.36
CA TYR A 23 -1.00 11.83 4.43
C TYR A 23 0.25 11.85 3.54
N GLN A 24 0.72 10.68 3.13
CA GLN A 24 1.78 10.54 2.14
C GLN A 24 1.47 9.40 1.16
N SER A 25 2.05 9.49 -0.02
CA SER A 25 1.96 8.45 -1.05
C SER A 25 3.23 8.43 -1.88
N GLN A 26 3.48 7.30 -2.55
CA GLN A 26 4.65 7.10 -3.38
C GLN A 26 4.23 6.48 -4.71
N THR A 27 4.88 6.90 -5.79
CA THR A 27 4.76 6.29 -7.11
C THR A 27 6.12 6.21 -7.77
N ILE A 28 6.26 5.32 -8.74
CA ILE A 28 7.45 5.27 -9.59
C ILE A 28 7.24 6.25 -10.76
N VAL A 29 8.27 7.03 -11.07
CA VAL A 29 8.33 7.86 -12.27
C VAL A 29 9.63 7.60 -13.02
N THR A 30 9.63 7.81 -14.33
CA THR A 30 10.82 7.73 -15.17
C THR A 30 11.44 9.13 -15.23
N GLY A 31 12.54 9.37 -14.54
CA GLY A 31 13.20 10.69 -14.47
C GLY A 31 12.51 11.70 -13.56
N GLN A 32 13.15 12.86 -13.40
CA GLN A 32 12.74 13.94 -12.48
C GLN A 32 12.19 15.18 -13.18
N GLY A 33 12.02 15.12 -14.52
CA GLY A 33 11.50 16.21 -15.33
C GLY A 33 10.07 16.61 -14.94
N GLU A 34 9.70 17.85 -15.25
CA GLU A 34 8.40 18.44 -14.88
C GLU A 34 7.20 17.60 -15.38
N VAL A 35 7.27 17.08 -16.60
CA VAL A 35 6.22 16.24 -17.19
C VAL A 35 6.01 14.96 -16.36
N ASN A 36 7.11 14.26 -16.04
CA ASN A 36 7.07 13.02 -15.26
C ASN A 36 6.61 13.27 -13.83
N ARG A 37 7.01 14.40 -13.25
CA ARG A 37 6.54 14.86 -11.94
C ARG A 37 5.03 15.12 -11.93
N HIS A 38 4.49 15.82 -12.94
CA HIS A 38 3.05 16.08 -13.02
C HIS A 38 2.24 14.78 -13.13
N ILE A 39 2.71 13.81 -13.92
CA ILE A 39 2.11 12.47 -13.99
C ILE A 39 2.15 11.80 -12.62
N GLY A 40 3.31 11.85 -11.96
CA GLY A 40 3.50 11.30 -10.62
C GLY A 40 2.58 11.92 -9.57
N PHE A 41 2.38 13.24 -9.60
CA PHE A 41 1.45 13.94 -8.69
C PHE A 41 0.00 13.47 -8.88
N LYS A 42 -0.43 13.20 -10.12
CA LYS A 42 -1.77 12.65 -10.38
C LYS A 42 -1.94 11.28 -9.72
N THR A 43 -0.96 10.40 -9.87
CA THR A 43 -0.97 9.05 -9.25
C THR A 43 -0.90 9.12 -7.73
N CYS A 44 -0.05 9.99 -7.18
CA CYS A 44 0.06 10.20 -5.74
C CYS A 44 -1.23 10.78 -5.14
N LEU A 45 -1.91 11.69 -5.82
CA LEU A 45 -3.19 12.21 -5.35
C LEU A 45 -4.24 11.11 -5.24
N ASP A 46 -4.36 10.25 -6.26
CA ASP A 46 -5.27 9.10 -6.20
C ASP A 46 -4.95 8.18 -5.02
N ALA A 47 -3.65 7.88 -4.84
CA ALA A 47 -3.19 6.98 -3.79
C ALA A 47 -3.42 7.54 -2.38
N VAL A 48 -3.11 8.82 -2.12
CA VAL A 48 -3.28 9.41 -0.79
C VAL A 48 -4.77 9.53 -0.41
N LEU A 49 -5.65 9.85 -1.37
CA LEU A 49 -7.09 9.93 -1.10
C LEU A 49 -7.66 8.56 -0.70
N VAL A 50 -7.21 7.48 -1.35
CA VAL A 50 -7.58 6.11 -0.96
C VAL A 50 -7.00 5.75 0.41
N ARG A 51 -5.73 6.09 0.67
CA ARG A 51 -5.03 5.78 1.94
C ARG A 51 -5.70 6.45 3.15
N VAL A 52 -5.98 7.74 3.03
CA VAL A 52 -6.56 8.56 4.10
C VAL A 52 -8.01 8.18 4.36
N SER A 53 -8.82 7.95 3.31
CA SER A 53 -10.27 7.69 3.47
C SER A 53 -10.63 6.22 3.64
N GLY A 54 -9.82 5.30 3.11
CA GLY A 54 -10.18 3.91 2.94
C GLY A 54 -11.17 3.63 1.80
N ASP A 55 -11.49 4.60 0.93
CA ASP A 55 -12.45 4.44 -0.17
C ASP A 55 -11.76 4.26 -1.53
N GLN A 56 -11.62 3.01 -1.98
CA GLN A 56 -11.03 2.65 -3.29
C GLN A 56 -11.84 3.14 -4.50
N ARG A 57 -13.05 3.65 -4.31
CA ARG A 57 -13.90 4.11 -5.41
C ARG A 57 -13.60 5.56 -5.79
N LEU A 58 -12.95 6.34 -4.91
CA LEU A 58 -12.68 7.76 -5.15
C LEU A 58 -11.96 8.02 -6.48
N PRO A 59 -10.87 7.30 -6.85
CA PRO A 59 -10.18 7.57 -8.10
C PRO A 59 -11.05 7.39 -9.36
N LYS A 60 -12.16 6.64 -9.28
CA LYS A 60 -13.06 6.38 -10.40
C LYS A 60 -14.14 7.45 -10.58
N ARG A 61 -14.24 8.40 -9.65
CA ARG A 61 -15.24 9.47 -9.72
C ARG A 61 -14.89 10.49 -10.80
N ALA A 62 -15.91 11.06 -11.44
CA ALA A 62 -15.73 12.00 -12.55
C ALA A 62 -15.02 13.30 -12.09
N GLU A 63 -15.31 13.74 -10.87
CA GLU A 63 -14.75 14.92 -10.21
C GLU A 63 -13.23 14.85 -10.08
N MET A 64 -12.65 13.63 -10.05
CA MET A 64 -11.21 13.44 -9.96
C MET A 64 -10.45 13.96 -11.17
N ALA A 65 -11.07 14.08 -12.34
CA ALA A 65 -10.40 14.63 -13.53
C ALA A 65 -9.87 16.05 -13.27
N ALA A 66 -10.73 16.94 -12.79
CA ALA A 66 -10.37 18.32 -12.49
C ALA A 66 -9.40 18.44 -11.29
N LEU A 67 -9.46 17.51 -10.33
CA LEU A 67 -8.51 17.47 -9.21
C LEU A 67 -7.11 17.03 -9.66
N ARG A 68 -7.03 16.02 -10.54
CA ARG A 68 -5.77 15.53 -11.10
C ARG A 68 -5.05 16.62 -11.91
N ASP A 69 -5.78 17.44 -12.65
CA ASP A 69 -5.16 18.52 -13.44
C ASP A 69 -4.44 19.56 -12.58
N LYS A 70 -4.82 19.71 -11.31
CA LYS A 70 -4.15 20.56 -10.32
C LYS A 70 -3.51 19.78 -9.19
N ALA A 71 -3.17 18.50 -9.39
CA ALA A 71 -2.67 17.61 -8.34
C ALA A 71 -1.45 18.19 -7.60
N GLY A 72 -0.53 18.82 -8.35
CA GLY A 72 0.66 19.45 -7.77
C GLY A 72 0.38 20.55 -6.76
N SER A 73 -0.77 21.23 -6.86
CA SER A 73 -1.16 22.28 -5.89
C SER A 73 -1.52 21.75 -4.51
N PHE A 74 -1.80 20.45 -4.39
CA PHE A 74 -2.10 19.80 -3.11
C PHE A 74 -0.86 19.28 -2.40
N VAL A 75 0.24 19.10 -3.13
CA VAL A 75 1.50 18.54 -2.60
C VAL A 75 2.20 19.60 -1.75
N ALA A 76 2.46 19.27 -0.48
CA ALA A 76 3.18 20.17 0.42
C ALA A 76 4.70 20.03 0.26
N GLU A 77 5.17 18.80 0.10
CA GLU A 77 6.58 18.47 -0.14
C GLU A 77 6.65 17.22 -1.02
N PHE A 78 7.70 17.10 -1.84
CA PHE A 78 8.00 15.87 -2.56
C PHE A 78 9.48 15.54 -2.53
N ARG A 79 9.79 14.25 -2.64
CA ARG A 79 11.17 13.74 -2.62
C ARG A 79 11.34 12.67 -3.69
N TYR A 80 12.53 12.62 -4.28
CA TYR A 80 12.94 11.55 -5.18
C TYR A 80 13.93 10.63 -4.48
N HIS A 81 13.80 9.34 -4.73
CA HIS A 81 14.82 8.34 -4.44
C HIS A 81 15.14 7.58 -5.72
N ASP A 82 16.41 7.54 -6.11
CA ASP A 82 16.86 6.78 -7.28
C ASP A 82 16.85 5.29 -6.95
N ARG A 83 16.02 4.53 -7.66
CA ARG A 83 15.85 3.09 -7.38
C ARG A 83 17.06 2.26 -7.76
N LEU A 84 17.94 2.81 -8.57
CA LEU A 84 19.16 2.17 -9.04
C LEU A 84 20.39 2.81 -8.41
N GLU A 85 20.24 3.60 -7.33
CA GLU A 85 21.36 4.24 -6.64
C GLU A 85 22.50 3.23 -6.38
N GLY A 86 23.73 3.59 -6.76
CA GLY A 86 24.90 2.71 -6.69
C GLY A 86 25.09 1.74 -7.85
N ILE A 87 24.12 1.58 -8.75
CA ILE A 87 24.28 0.83 -10.01
C ILE A 87 24.78 1.80 -11.09
N PRO A 88 25.99 1.57 -11.67
CA PRO A 88 26.52 2.41 -12.72
C PRO A 88 25.54 2.49 -13.90
N VAL A 89 25.43 3.69 -14.48
CA VAL A 89 24.68 3.89 -15.72
C VAL A 89 25.48 3.21 -16.84
N HIS A 90 25.00 2.07 -17.31
CA HIS A 90 25.59 1.33 -18.43
C HIS A 90 24.87 1.64 -19.75
N ASP A 91 24.59 2.91 -20.04
CA ASP A 91 24.00 3.31 -21.32
C ASP A 91 25.03 3.96 -22.25
N GLU A 92 25.33 3.29 -23.37
CA GLU A 92 26.20 3.86 -24.41
C GLU A 92 25.50 4.99 -25.20
N GLN A 93 24.25 5.32 -24.87
CA GLN A 93 23.42 6.31 -25.56
C GLN A 93 22.78 7.37 -24.66
N GLY A 94 22.94 7.36 -23.33
CA GLY A 94 22.47 8.45 -22.44
C GLY A 94 20.98 8.86 -22.56
N THR A 95 20.12 8.00 -23.11
CA THR A 95 18.79 8.40 -23.64
C THR A 95 17.63 8.02 -22.71
N HIS A 96 17.84 7.14 -21.73
CA HIS A 96 16.76 6.69 -20.83
C HIS A 96 16.91 7.25 -19.43
N ASP A 97 15.95 8.10 -19.05
CA ASP A 97 15.78 8.58 -17.69
C ASP A 97 15.64 7.39 -16.69
N ARG A 98 16.39 7.43 -15.60
CA ARG A 98 16.36 6.38 -14.55
C ARG A 98 15.01 6.37 -13.80
N PRO A 99 14.54 5.19 -13.34
CA PRO A 99 13.36 5.12 -12.51
C PRO A 99 13.62 5.68 -11.11
N HIS A 100 12.72 6.53 -10.64
CA HIS A 100 12.75 7.12 -9.32
C HIS A 100 11.47 6.81 -8.56
N ASP A 101 11.59 6.63 -7.26
CA ASP A 101 10.45 6.71 -6.36
C ASP A 101 10.18 8.19 -6.06
N LEU A 102 9.00 8.68 -6.45
CA LEU A 102 8.47 9.99 -6.10
C LEU A 102 7.55 9.85 -4.89
N THR A 103 8.00 10.33 -3.74
CA THR A 103 7.18 10.42 -2.53
C THR A 103 6.56 11.81 -2.44
N CYS A 104 5.24 11.89 -2.30
CA CYS A 104 4.49 13.14 -2.10
C CYS A 104 3.92 13.17 -0.67
N LEU A 105 4.21 14.25 0.05
CA LEU A 105 3.71 14.53 1.39
C LEU A 105 2.62 15.59 1.30
N TYR A 106 1.57 15.38 2.08
CA TYR A 106 0.40 16.23 2.12
C TYR A 106 0.12 16.71 3.52
N LYS A 107 -0.64 17.80 3.60
CA LYS A 107 -1.12 18.37 4.85
C LYS A 107 -2.59 18.00 5.07
N PRO A 108 -3.00 17.57 6.27
CA PRO A 108 -4.40 17.28 6.57
C PRO A 108 -5.34 18.44 6.21
N GLU A 109 -4.95 19.68 6.50
CA GLU A 109 -5.72 20.88 6.19
C GLU A 109 -5.93 21.14 4.69
N VAL A 110 -5.19 20.46 3.81
CA VAL A 110 -5.34 20.51 2.35
C VAL A 110 -6.14 19.33 1.82
N ILE A 111 -5.86 18.11 2.29
CA ILE A 111 -6.48 16.88 1.78
C ILE A 111 -7.87 16.63 2.36
N ASP A 112 -8.12 16.95 3.63
CA ASP A 112 -9.42 16.72 4.25
C ASP A 112 -10.55 17.53 3.57
N PRO A 113 -10.36 18.81 3.20
CA PRO A 113 -11.33 19.53 2.39
C PRO A 113 -11.56 18.94 1.00
N VAL A 114 -10.52 18.37 0.37
CA VAL A 114 -10.67 17.67 -0.92
C VAL A 114 -11.55 16.43 -0.76
N LEU A 115 -11.31 15.63 0.28
CA LEU A 115 -12.15 14.48 0.61
C LEU A 115 -13.59 14.90 0.91
N ALA A 116 -13.79 15.96 1.69
CA ALA A 116 -15.11 16.50 2.00
C ALA A 116 -15.85 16.96 0.73
N GLY A 117 -15.15 17.63 -0.19
CA GLY A 117 -15.69 18.02 -1.50
C GLY A 117 -16.10 16.83 -2.38
N LEU A 118 -15.50 15.66 -2.16
CA LEU A 118 -15.89 14.39 -2.77
C LEU A 118 -16.94 13.63 -1.93
N GLY A 119 -17.53 14.22 -0.90
CA GLY A 119 -18.48 13.54 -0.01
C GLY A 119 -17.87 12.36 0.77
N SER A 120 -16.56 12.39 0.99
CA SER A 120 -15.80 11.42 1.77
C SER A 120 -15.25 12.08 3.04
N LYS A 121 -14.62 11.28 3.91
CA LYS A 121 -14.00 11.75 5.15
C LYS A 121 -12.73 10.95 5.44
N PRO A 122 -11.73 11.55 6.13
CA PRO A 122 -10.57 10.80 6.58
C PRO A 122 -10.99 9.71 7.59
N TRP A 123 -10.38 8.54 7.48
CA TRP A 123 -10.42 7.51 8.51
C TRP A 123 -9.15 7.68 9.36
N LEU A 124 -9.27 8.27 10.54
CA LEU A 124 -8.13 8.49 11.45
C LEU A 124 -8.06 7.48 12.61
N GLY A 125 -9.14 6.73 12.85
CA GLY A 125 -9.15 5.62 13.80
C GLY A 125 -8.37 4.39 13.32
N GLU A 126 -8.20 3.41 14.22
CA GLU A 126 -7.51 2.16 13.90
C GLU A 126 -8.15 1.46 12.68
N ARG A 127 -7.29 0.99 11.77
CA ARG A 127 -7.71 0.19 10.61
C ARG A 127 -8.06 -1.22 11.05
N PRO A 128 -9.13 -1.83 10.49
CA PRO A 128 -9.52 -3.18 10.87
C PRO A 128 -8.42 -4.19 10.52
N ARG A 129 -8.34 -5.24 11.35
CA ARG A 129 -7.57 -6.45 11.05
C ARG A 129 -8.54 -7.50 10.53
N LEU A 130 -8.33 -7.96 9.30
CA LEU A 130 -9.21 -8.95 8.67
C LEU A 130 -8.51 -10.32 8.65
N ALA A 131 -9.15 -11.31 9.25
CA ALA A 131 -8.73 -12.70 9.17
C ALA A 131 -9.35 -13.36 7.94
N ILE A 132 -8.51 -13.91 7.06
CA ILE A 132 -8.95 -14.55 5.82
C ILE A 132 -8.94 -16.07 5.98
N PHE A 133 -10.11 -16.66 5.79
CA PHE A 133 -10.30 -18.11 5.72
C PHE A 133 -10.65 -18.44 4.27
N LEU A 134 -9.69 -19.02 3.55
CA LEU A 134 -9.83 -19.30 2.13
C LEU A 134 -9.27 -20.70 1.84
N SER A 135 -10.00 -21.49 1.06
CA SER A 135 -9.47 -22.70 0.42
C SER A 135 -9.15 -22.37 -1.03
N ALA A 136 -7.99 -22.82 -1.51
CA ALA A 136 -7.54 -22.63 -2.87
C ALA A 136 -7.45 -23.97 -3.60
N GLU A 137 -7.76 -23.94 -4.88
CA GLU A 137 -7.64 -25.07 -5.80
C GLU A 137 -6.61 -24.75 -6.87
N GLN A 138 -5.64 -25.64 -7.07
CA GLN A 138 -4.61 -25.50 -8.10
C GLN A 138 -4.40 -26.86 -8.79
N GLY A 139 -5.10 -27.06 -9.91
CA GLY A 139 -5.20 -28.36 -10.56
C GLY A 139 -5.87 -29.37 -9.63
N ALA A 140 -5.23 -30.52 -9.39
CA ALA A 140 -5.75 -31.54 -8.47
C ALA A 140 -5.48 -31.24 -6.97
N ARG A 141 -4.86 -30.10 -6.64
CA ARG A 141 -4.47 -29.76 -5.27
C ARG A 141 -5.53 -28.85 -4.66
N HIS A 142 -6.03 -29.23 -3.49
CA HIS A 142 -6.92 -28.42 -2.65
C HIS A 142 -6.22 -28.17 -1.32
N PHE A 143 -6.13 -26.91 -0.89
CA PHE A 143 -5.48 -26.56 0.38
C PHE A 143 -6.05 -25.27 0.96
N ALA A 144 -6.12 -25.20 2.30
CA ALA A 144 -6.41 -23.97 2.99
C ALA A 144 -5.22 -22.99 2.89
N LEU A 145 -5.51 -21.72 2.65
CA LEU A 145 -4.52 -20.66 2.63
C LEU A 145 -4.17 -20.22 4.06
N THR A 146 -3.22 -20.91 4.68
CA THR A 146 -2.77 -20.62 6.05
C THR A 146 -1.57 -19.68 6.06
N ALA A 147 -1.22 -19.10 7.22
CA ALA A 147 -0.04 -18.22 7.34
C ALA A 147 1.29 -18.95 7.10
N ASP A 148 1.36 -20.22 7.46
CA ASP A 148 2.57 -21.03 7.57
C ASP A 148 2.84 -21.90 6.34
N ASP A 149 1.90 -21.99 5.40
CA ASP A 149 2.07 -22.81 4.19
C ASP A 149 2.74 -22.04 3.05
N GLN A 150 3.92 -22.48 2.60
CA GLN A 150 4.66 -21.84 1.51
C GLN A 150 3.93 -21.88 0.16
N ARG A 151 3.06 -22.87 -0.09
CA ARG A 151 2.31 -23.00 -1.36
C ARG A 151 1.44 -21.78 -1.64
N GLY A 152 0.97 -21.14 -0.58
CA GLY A 152 0.11 -19.96 -0.64
C GLY A 152 0.85 -18.62 -0.65
N ALA A 153 2.19 -18.59 -0.65
CA ALA A 153 2.94 -17.35 -0.44
C ALA A 153 2.56 -16.22 -1.42
N ALA A 154 2.56 -16.49 -2.73
CA ALA A 154 2.18 -15.52 -3.76
C ALA A 154 0.68 -15.11 -3.67
N MET A 155 -0.19 -16.03 -3.25
CA MET A 155 -1.61 -15.72 -3.04
C MET A 155 -1.76 -14.74 -1.86
N ARG A 156 -1.07 -14.99 -0.73
CA ARG A 156 -1.08 -14.08 0.43
C ARG A 156 -0.46 -12.72 0.09
N GLU A 157 0.61 -12.70 -0.71
CA GLU A 157 1.22 -11.47 -1.21
C GLU A 157 0.22 -10.66 -2.06
N SER A 158 -0.62 -11.32 -2.86
CA SER A 158 -1.67 -10.65 -3.62
C SER A 158 -2.67 -9.92 -2.71
N PHE A 159 -3.03 -10.50 -1.56
CA PHE A 159 -3.86 -9.79 -0.56
C PHE A 159 -3.13 -8.60 0.05
N ALA A 160 -1.84 -8.75 0.40
CA ALA A 160 -1.05 -7.65 0.94
C ALA A 160 -0.93 -6.48 -0.06
N ASN A 161 -0.73 -6.78 -1.34
CA ASN A 161 -0.68 -5.79 -2.41
C ASN A 161 -2.04 -5.10 -2.62
N ALA A 162 -3.14 -5.86 -2.53
CA ALA A 162 -4.50 -5.31 -2.69
C ALA A 162 -4.92 -4.41 -1.52
N THR A 163 -4.47 -4.70 -0.29
CA THR A 163 -4.84 -3.91 0.90
C THR A 163 -3.83 -2.84 1.28
N GLY A 164 -2.62 -2.87 0.74
CA GLY A 164 -1.59 -1.84 0.95
C GLY A 164 -2.08 -0.41 0.76
N PRO A 165 -2.80 -0.07 -0.34
CA PRO A 165 -3.35 1.27 -0.55
C PRO A 165 -4.36 1.72 0.50
N LEU A 166 -5.03 0.78 1.18
CA LEU A 166 -6.03 1.06 2.22
C LEU A 166 -5.44 1.02 3.63
N VAL A 167 -4.21 0.52 3.75
CA VAL A 167 -3.54 0.23 5.02
C VAL A 167 -4.38 -0.69 5.92
N ILE A 168 -5.11 -1.60 5.29
CA ILE A 168 -5.85 -2.65 5.97
C ILE A 168 -4.92 -3.85 6.17
N ARG A 169 -4.90 -4.36 7.40
CA ARG A 169 -4.08 -5.52 7.76
C ARG A 169 -4.86 -6.80 7.49
N ILE A 170 -4.29 -7.64 6.63
CA ILE A 170 -4.77 -9.00 6.38
C ILE A 170 -3.94 -9.97 7.21
N VAL A 171 -4.59 -10.92 7.88
CA VAL A 171 -3.95 -12.03 8.56
C VAL A 171 -4.54 -13.35 8.07
N PHE A 172 -3.70 -14.37 7.97
CA PHE A 172 -4.11 -15.73 7.67
C PHE A 172 -3.95 -16.57 8.94
N PRO A 173 -4.93 -17.42 9.31
CA PRO A 173 -4.77 -18.34 10.43
C PRO A 173 -3.63 -19.32 10.18
N ALA A 174 -2.91 -19.73 11.23
CA ALA A 174 -1.97 -20.85 11.14
C ALA A 174 -2.74 -22.17 10.97
N ALA A 175 -2.12 -23.16 10.32
CA ALA A 175 -2.75 -24.47 10.09
C ALA A 175 -3.20 -25.16 11.39
N SER A 176 -2.47 -24.96 12.49
CA SER A 176 -2.82 -25.48 13.81
C SER A 176 -4.16 -24.97 14.34
N LEU A 177 -4.51 -23.71 14.04
CA LEU A 177 -5.79 -23.11 14.46
C LEU A 177 -6.98 -23.65 13.65
N LEU A 178 -6.74 -24.00 12.38
CA LEU A 178 -7.76 -24.62 11.53
C LEU A 178 -8.00 -26.08 11.90
N SER A 179 -6.96 -26.79 12.32
CA SER A 179 -7.06 -28.21 12.70
C SER A 179 -7.72 -28.43 14.06
N ALA A 180 -7.64 -27.44 14.96
CA ALA A 180 -8.30 -27.46 16.27
C ALA A 180 -9.81 -27.15 16.19
N SER A 181 -10.25 -26.56 15.09
CA SER A 181 -11.65 -26.24 14.83
C SER A 181 -12.26 -27.37 14.01
N LYS A 182 -12.81 -28.39 14.69
CA LYS A 182 -13.77 -29.31 14.06
C LYS A 182 -15.01 -28.49 13.67
N LEU A 183 -15.01 -27.97 12.45
CA LEU A 183 -16.25 -27.63 11.74
C LEU A 183 -16.90 -28.92 11.24
#